data_AF-A0A162SM28-F1
#
_entry.id   AF-A0A162SM28-F1
#
_cell.length_a   1.000
_cell.length_b   1.000
_cell.length_c   1.000
_cell.angle_alpha   90.00
_cell.angle_beta   90.00
_cell.angle_gamma   90.00
#
_symmetry.space_group_name_H-M   'P 1'
#
loop_
_entity.id
_entity.type
_entity.pdbx_description
1 polymer ?
#
loop_
_entity_poly.entity_id
_entity_poly.type
_entity_poly.pdbx_seq_one_letter_code
_entity_poly.pdbx_strand_id
1 'polypeptide(L)' 'MNRIIRLELVFKYRVWGGTRLKQYFNCDIPTDKAGEAWAISAHKNGDCQSITKK' A
#
# COMPACT_ATOMS: atom_id res chain seq x y z
N MET A 1 -3.59 -16.39 20.52
CA MET A 1 -3.22 -15.02 20.13
C MET A 1 -3.84 -14.79 18.76
N ASN A 2 -5.12 -14.40 18.70
CA ASN A 2 -5.93 -14.49 17.46
C ASN A 2 -6.57 -13.14 17.16
N ARG A 3 -5.78 -12.22 16.60
CA ARG A 3 -6.26 -10.88 16.23
C ARG A 3 -5.80 -10.54 14.82
N ILE A 4 -6.73 -10.03 14.03
CA ILE A 4 -6.45 -9.52 12.69
C ILE A 4 -5.80 -8.15 12.82
N ILE A 5 -4.64 -7.98 12.19
CA ILE A 5 -3.95 -6.70 12.08
C ILE A 5 -4.15 -6.17 10.67
N ARG A 6 -4.74 -4.99 10.56
CA ARG A 6 -4.82 -4.17 9.35
C ARG A 6 -3.59 -3.27 9.26
N LEU A 7 -3.04 -3.19 8.05
CA LEU A 7 -1.87 -2.40 7.70
C LEU A 7 -2.25 -1.33 6.68
N GLU A 8 -1.53 -0.21 6.73
CA GLU A 8 -1.56 0.81 5.69
C GLU A 8 -0.62 0.42 4.54
N LEU A 9 -1.07 0.61 3.29
CA LEU A 9 -0.29 0.29 2.11
C LEU A 9 0.76 1.37 1.86
N VAL A 10 1.95 0.96 1.42
CA VAL A 10 2.99 1.90 0.97
C VAL A 10 3.05 1.86 -0.55
N PHE A 11 2.71 2.96 -1.21
CA PHE A 11 2.81 3.07 -2.67
C PHE A 11 4.21 3.50 -3.12
N LYS A 12 4.69 2.93 -4.22
CA LYS A 12 5.95 3.33 -4.87
C LYS A 12 5.70 3.85 -6.28
N TYR A 13 6.23 5.03 -6.56
CA TYR A 13 6.15 5.65 -7.88
C TYR A 13 7.20 5.11 -8.84
N ARG A 14 6.80 4.88 -10.08
CA ARG A 14 7.61 4.25 -11.14
C ARG A 14 7.27 4.86 -12.50
N VAL A 15 8.22 4.81 -13.43
CA VAL A 15 7.99 5.26 -14.83
C VAL A 15 6.94 4.43 -15.56
N TRP A 16 6.75 3.18 -15.12
CA TRP A 16 5.73 2.25 -15.59
C TRP A 16 4.48 2.25 -14.70
N GLY A 17 4.36 3.22 -13.79
CA GLY A 17 3.19 3.40 -12.94
C GLY A 17 1.92 3.70 -13.75
N GLY A 18 0.76 3.45 -13.14
CA GLY A 18 -0.52 3.64 -13.80
C GLY A 18 -1.69 3.71 -12.83
N THR A 19 -2.91 3.58 -13.37
CA THR A 19 -4.16 3.67 -12.60
C THR A 19 -4.71 2.32 -12.15
N ARG A 20 -4.09 1.20 -12.54
CA ARG A 20 -4.61 -0.16 -12.29
C ARG A 20 -4.85 -0.46 -10.81
N LEU A 21 -3.96 0.00 -9.92
CA LEU A 21 -4.12 -0.18 -8.48
C LEU A 21 -5.39 0.49 -7.95
N LYS A 22 -5.70 1.68 -8.45
CA LYS A 22 -6.95 2.38 -8.15
C LYS A 22 -8.16 1.68 -8.76
N GLN A 23 -8.08 1.26 -10.03
CA GLN A 23 -9.20 0.66 -10.77
C GLN A 23 -9.62 -0.70 -10.24
N TYR A 24 -8.67 -1.59 -9.92
CA TYR A 24 -8.97 -2.98 -9.56
C TYR A 24 -9.01 -3.22 -8.05
N PHE A 25 -8.28 -2.43 -7.26
CA PHE A 25 -8.16 -2.63 -5.82
C PHE A 25 -8.70 -1.44 -5.01
N ASN A 26 -9.33 -0.48 -5.68
CA ASN A 26 -9.97 0.68 -5.06
C ASN A 26 -9.03 1.44 -4.10
N CYS A 27 -7.73 1.40 -4.40
CA CYS A 27 -6.70 2.07 -3.61
C CYS A 27 -6.84 3.59 -3.80
N ASP A 28 -6.90 4.32 -2.69
CA ASP A 28 -6.97 5.78 -2.71
C ASP A 28 -5.59 6.37 -3.00
N ILE A 29 -5.24 6.42 -4.28
CA ILE A 29 -3.96 6.91 -4.78
C ILE A 29 -4.20 8.27 -5.44
N PRO A 30 -3.48 9.33 -5.00
CA PRO A 30 -3.69 10.70 -5.50
C PRO A 30 -3.10 10.93 -6.90
N THR A 31 -2.40 9.95 -7.47
CA THR A 31 -1.73 10.06 -8.77
C THR A 31 -1.86 8.77 -9.57
N ASP A 32 -1.63 8.86 -10.88
CA ASP A 32 -1.54 7.74 -11.82
C ASP A 32 -0.11 7.19 -11.95
N LYS A 33 0.82 7.58 -11.07
CA LYS A 33 2.24 7.19 -11.16
C LYS A 33 2.61 6.01 -10.26
N ALA A 34 1.67 5.48 -9.49
CA ALA A 34 1.93 4.34 -8.62
C ALA A 34 2.16 3.08 -9.48
N GLY A 35 3.36 2.50 -9.36
CA GLY A 35 3.70 1.22 -10.00
C GLY A 35 3.51 0.05 -9.05
N GLU A 36 3.88 0.22 -7.78
CA GLU A 36 3.83 -0.84 -6.78
C GLU A 36 2.99 -0.39 -5.58
N ALA A 37 2.27 -1.35 -5.01
CA ALA A 37 1.67 -1.23 -3.69
C ALA A 37 2.27 -2.30 -2.78
N TRP A 38 3.04 -1.88 -1.79
CA TRP A 38 3.59 -2.78 -0.79
C TRP A 38 2.55 -2.93 0.31
N ALA A 39 1.81 -4.05 0.28
CA ALA A 39 0.67 -4.30 1.16
C ALA A 39 1.06 -4.96 2.50
N ILE A 40 2.12 -5.77 2.49
CA ILE A 40 2.75 -6.33 3.70
C ILE A 40 4.25 -6.18 3.49
N SER A 41 4.87 -5.29 4.25
CA SER A 41 6.30 -5.02 4.16
C SER A 41 6.83 -4.60 5.52
N ALA A 42 8.02 -5.10 5.84
CA ALA A 42 8.85 -4.67 6.97
C ALA A 42 10.19 -4.11 6.50
N HIS A 43 10.32 -3.79 5.20
CA HIS A 43 11.56 -3.27 4.66
C HIS A 43 11.76 -1.81 5.08
N LYS A 44 12.95 -1.45 5.54
CA LYS A 44 13.32 -0.11 6.05
C LYS A 44 12.83 1.08 5.20
N ASN A 45 12.81 0.94 3.88
CA ASN A 45 12.41 2.00 2.95
C ASN A 45 10.90 1.97 2.59
N GLY A 46 10.08 1.17 3.26
CA GLY A 46 8.67 0.99 2.95
C GLY A 46 8.00 0.07 3.96
N ASP A 47 8.19 0.36 5.23
CA ASP A 47 7.59 -0.39 6.34
C ASP A 47 6.12 0.00 6.51
N CYS A 48 5.24 -1.00 6.60
CA CYS A 48 3.80 -0.81 6.70
C CYS A 48 3.39 -0.52 8.15
N GLN A 49 2.65 0.56 8.37
CA GLN A 49 2.14 0.90 9.70
C GLN A 49 0.85 0.13 10.03
N SER A 50 0.72 -0.34 11.27
CA SER A 50 -0.52 -0.97 11.72
C SER A 50 -1.56 0.09 12.06
N ILE A 51 -2.73 0.03 11.40
CA ILE A 51 -3.87 0.93 11.67
C ILE A 51 -4.90 0.30 12.61
N THR A 52 -4.58 -0.88 13.14
CA THR A 52 -5.48 -1.57 14.06
C THR A 52 -5.43 -0.89 15.42
N LYS A 53 -6.50 -0.18 15.79
CA LYS A 53 -6.61 0.47 17.10
C LYS A 53 -6.41 -0.57 18.21
N LYS A 54 -5.63 -0.22 19.24
CA LYS A 54 -5.34 -1.12 20.37
C LYS A 54 -6.61 -1.62 21.02
#